data_AF-A0A1I3CM63-F1
#
_entry.id   AF-A0A1I3CM63-F1
#
_cell.length_a   1.000
_cell.length_b   1.000
_cell.length_c   1.000
_cell.angle_alpha   90.00
_cell.angle_beta   90.00
_cell.angle_gamma   90.00
#
_symmetry.space_group_name_H-M   'P 1'
#
loop_
_entity.id
_entity.type
_entity.pdbx_description
1 polymer ?
#
loop_
_entity_poly.entity_id
_entity_poly.type
_entity_poly.pdbx_seq_one_letter_code
_entity_poly.pdbx_strand_id
1 'polypeptide(L)'
;LPRKVRTVLKTFKKHLEDIKNAFVYTLSNGPIEGMNNKIKNIKRSGYGYRNFYNLRARLLIVYRLTASHYQPRALYFKDEKAA
;
A
#
# COMPACT_ATOMS: atom_id res chain seq x y z
N LEU A 1 -9.77 -3.78 -32.35
CA LEU A 1 -9.70 -3.06 -31.05
C LEU A 1 -8.65 -1.95 -31.10
N PRO A 2 -9.00 -0.72 -30.71
CA PRO A 2 -8.06 0.40 -30.58
C PRO A 2 -6.86 0.02 -29.70
N ARG A 3 -5.69 0.59 -29.98
CA ARG A 3 -4.43 0.26 -29.29
C ARG A 3 -4.57 0.36 -27.76
N LYS A 4 -5.22 1.42 -27.27
CA LYS A 4 -5.48 1.62 -25.84
C LYS A 4 -6.26 0.46 -25.21
N VAL A 5 -7.34 0.00 -25.86
CA VAL A 5 -8.16 -1.11 -25.35
C VAL A 5 -7.38 -2.41 -25.35
N ARG A 6 -6.54 -2.66 -26.38
CA ARG A 6 -5.69 -3.85 -26.42
C ARG A 6 -4.67 -3.88 -25.28
N THR A 7 -4.08 -2.73 -24.92
CA THR A 7 -3.17 -2.63 -23.77
C THR A 7 -3.90 -2.92 -22.46
N VAL A 8 -5.08 -2.33 -22.26
CA VAL A 8 -5.90 -2.57 -21.06
C VAL A 8 -6.24 -4.06 -20.91
N LEU A 9 -6.69 -4.71 -21.98
CA LEU A 9 -6.99 -6.15 -21.96
C LEU A 9 -5.74 -7.01 -21.68
N LYS A 10 -4.57 -6.62 -22.19
CA LYS A 10 -3.31 -7.31 -21.87
C LYS A 10 -2.95 -7.16 -20.38
N THR A 11 -3.13 -5.99 -19.81
CA THR A 11 -2.90 -5.75 -18.37
C THR A 11 -3.86 -6.57 -17.52
N PHE A 12 -5.16 -6.61 -17.86
CA PHE A 12 -6.14 -7.45 -17.18
C PHE A 12 -5.78 -8.92 -17.23
N LYS A 13 -5.38 -9.43 -18.41
CA LYS A 13 -4.93 -10.82 -18.56
C LYS A 13 -3.69 -11.11 -17.71
N LYS A 14 -2.73 -10.17 -17.66
CA LYS A 14 -1.51 -10.30 -16.87
C LYS A 14 -1.78 -10.36 -15.37
N HIS A 15 -2.73 -9.57 -14.88
CA HIS A 15 -3.04 -9.43 -13.45
C HIS A 15 -4.32 -10.16 -13.02
N LEU A 16 -4.79 -11.12 -13.82
CA LEU A 16 -6.06 -11.81 -13.56
C LEU A 16 -6.05 -12.52 -12.21
N GLU A 17 -4.91 -13.12 -11.84
CA GLU A 17 -4.77 -13.83 -10.57
C GLU A 17 -4.80 -12.87 -9.38
N ASP A 18 -4.12 -11.73 -9.47
CA ASP A 18 -4.16 -10.68 -8.44
C ASP A 18 -5.59 -10.15 -8.25
N ILE A 19 -6.33 -9.99 -9.35
CA ILE A 19 -7.73 -9.56 -9.31
C ILE A 19 -8.60 -10.60 -8.62
N LYS A 20 -8.43 -11.90 -8.89
CA LYS A 20 -9.15 -12.96 -8.18
C LYS A 20 -8.83 -12.94 -6.68
N ASN A 21 -7.54 -12.81 -6.34
CA ASN A 21 -7.08 -12.75 -4.96
C ASN A 21 -7.68 -11.55 -4.21
N ALA A 22 -7.89 -10.41 -4.88
CA ALA A 22 -8.54 -9.25 -4.28
C ALA A 22 -9.99 -9.51 -3.81
N PHE A 23 -10.67 -10.53 -4.33
CA PHE A 23 -12.00 -10.95 -3.84
C PHE A 23 -11.95 -11.97 -2.71
N VAL A 24 -10.79 -12.58 -2.47
CA VAL A 24 -10.58 -13.64 -1.46
C VAL A 24 -10.01 -13.05 -0.17
N TYR A 25 -9.01 -12.17 -0.30
CA TYR A 25 -8.26 -11.57 0.80
C TYR A 25 -8.77 -10.19 1.16
N THR A 26 -8.80 -9.86 2.46
CA THR A 26 -9.14 -8.52 2.95
C THR A 26 -8.02 -7.49 2.77
N LEU A 27 -6.86 -7.94 2.30
CA LEU A 27 -5.68 -7.13 2.06
C LEU A 27 -5.95 -6.13 0.93
N SER A 28 -5.62 -4.88 1.17
CA SER A 28 -5.66 -3.82 0.17
C SER A 28 -4.31 -3.12 0.08
N ASN A 29 -4.05 -2.49 -1.06
CA ASN A 29 -2.86 -1.65 -1.22
C ASN A 29 -3.00 -0.30 -0.47
N GLY A 30 -4.18 0.04 0.06
CA GLY A 30 -4.45 1.32 0.71
C GLY A 30 -3.47 1.68 1.83
N PRO A 31 -3.19 0.80 2.81
CA PRO A 31 -2.18 1.06 3.84
C PRO A 31 -0.78 1.33 3.28
N ILE A 32 -0.36 0.57 2.26
CA ILE A 32 0.96 0.73 1.60
C ILE A 32 1.01 2.07 0.84
N GLU A 33 -0.06 2.41 0.11
CA GLU A 33 -0.20 3.68 -0.59
C GLU A 33 -0.19 4.86 0.38
N GLY A 34 -0.89 4.75 1.50
CA GLY A 34 -0.90 5.73 2.58
C GLY A 34 0.49 5.94 3.18
N MET A 35 1.22 4.85 3.46
CA MET A 35 2.60 4.89 3.95
C MET A 35 3.53 5.57 2.93
N ASN A 36 3.41 5.21 1.66
CA ASN A 36 4.17 5.82 0.57
C ASN A 36 3.88 7.32 0.44
N ASN A 37 2.62 7.74 0.56
CA ASN A 37 2.24 9.15 0.52
C ASN A 37 2.81 9.92 1.72
N LYS A 38 2.74 9.35 2.93
CA LYS A 38 3.33 9.96 4.14
C LYS A 38 4.85 10.10 4.01
N ILE A 39 5.55 9.09 3.49
CA ILE A 39 7.00 9.16 3.20
C ILE A 39 7.29 10.30 2.21
N LYS A 40 6.54 10.38 1.10
CA LYS A 40 6.69 11.46 0.11
C LYS A 40 6.46 12.84 0.73
N ASN A 41 5.47 12.98 1.61
CA ASN A 41 5.19 14.22 2.32
C ASN A 41 6.31 14.60 3.29
N ILE A 42 6.87 13.64 4.04
CA ILE A 42 8.02 13.87 4.93
C ILE A 42 9.25 14.31 4.12
N LYS A 43 9.50 13.66 2.99
CA LYS A 43 10.57 14.05 2.06
C LYS A 43 10.38 15.49 1.57
N ARG A 44 9.16 15.86 1.15
CA ARG A 44 8.82 17.21 0.65
C ARG A 44 8.92 18.28 1.73
N SER A 45 8.43 18.00 2.95
CA SER A 45 8.50 18.91 4.10
C SER A 45 9.95 19.18 4.55
N GLY A 46 10.86 18.22 4.34
CA GLY A 46 12.29 18.42 4.57
C GLY A 46 13.03 19.11 3.44
N TYR A 47 12.34 19.59 2.39
CA TYR A 47 12.93 20.12 1.15
C TYR A 47 13.89 19.15 0.44
N GLY A 48 13.66 17.85 0.63
CA GLY A 48 14.58 16.81 0.19
C GLY A 48 15.67 16.52 1.21
N TYR A 49 16.09 15.25 1.24
CA TYR A 49 17.17 14.81 2.13
C TYR A 49 18.39 14.52 1.28
N ARG A 50 19.52 15.16 1.61
CA ARG A 50 20.81 14.86 0.97
C ARG A 50 21.34 13.47 1.35
N ASN A 51 21.00 13.00 2.55
CA ASN A 51 21.40 11.70 3.08
C ASN A 51 20.17 10.85 3.43
N PHE A 52 20.12 9.62 2.91
CA PHE A 52 19.08 8.65 3.23
C PHE A 52 18.99 8.30 4.71
N TYR A 53 20.12 8.26 5.43
CA TYR A 53 20.15 8.00 6.87
C TYR A 53 19.30 9.02 7.66
N ASN A 54 19.33 10.29 7.24
CA ASN A 54 18.54 11.35 7.87
C ASN A 54 17.03 11.20 7.57
N LEU A 55 16.68 10.81 6.34
CA LEU A 55 15.28 10.49 6.00
C LEU A 55 14.81 9.29 6.83
N ARG A 56 15.60 8.22 6.91
CA ARG A 56 15.29 7.02 7.69
C ARG A 56 15.10 7.34 9.17
N ALA A 57 15.98 8.15 9.77
CA ALA A 57 15.85 8.57 11.17
C ALA A 57 14.51 9.31 11.40
N ARG A 58 14.14 10.25 10.53
CA ARG A 58 12.87 10.95 10.64
C ARG A 58 11.66 10.04 10.47
N LEU A 59 11.71 9.09 9.52
CA LEU A 59 10.65 8.09 9.34
C LEU A 59 10.48 7.24 10.59
N LEU A 60 11.58 6.75 11.18
CA LEU A 60 11.54 5.95 12.40
C LEU A 60 10.91 6.70 13.56
N ILE A 61 11.27 7.99 13.76
CA ILE A 61 10.66 8.83 14.80
C ILE A 61 9.15 8.96 14.59
N VAL A 62 8.72 9.26 13.36
CA VAL A 62 7.30 9.45 13.03
C VAL A 62 6.48 8.18 13.23
N TYR A 63 7.00 7.00 12.83
CA TYR A 63 6.23 5.76 12.91
C TYR A 63 6.36 5.01 14.24
N ARG A 64 7.50 5.09 14.95
CA ARG A 64 7.67 4.40 16.26
C ARG A 64 6.89 5.06 17.38
N LEU A 65 6.73 6.38 17.36
CA LEU A 65 6.04 7.10 18.44
C LEU A 65 4.51 7.04 18.34
N THR A 66 3.97 6.64 17.19
CA THR A 66 2.53 6.58 16.93
C THR A 66 1.99 5.16 16.78
N ALA A 67 2.76 4.14 17.16
CA ALA A 67 2.32 2.75 17.08
C ALA A 67 1.23 2.49 18.13
N SER A 68 -0.02 2.84 17.77
CA SER A 68 -1.22 2.42 18.49
C SER A 68 -1.36 0.90 18.40
N HIS A 69 -2.04 0.30 19.37
CA HIS A 69 -2.43 -1.12 19.37
C HIS A 69 -3.13 -1.49 18.06
N TYR A 70 -2.39 -2.03 17.10
CA TYR A 70 -2.91 -2.47 15.83
C TYR A 70 -3.58 -3.83 16.01
N GLN A 71 -4.88 -3.89 15.73
CA GLN A 71 -5.60 -5.16 15.66
C GLN A 71 -5.61 -5.63 14.20
N PRO A 72 -5.07 -6.82 13.90
CA PRO A 72 -5.05 -7.33 12.54
C PRO A 72 -6.46 -7.67 12.08
N ARG A 73 -6.81 -7.23 10.87
CA ARG A 73 -8.02 -7.64 10.17
C ARG A 73 -7.89 -9.12 9.75
N ALA A 74 -8.98 -9.89 9.78
CA ALA A 74 -8.95 -11.28 9.35
C ALA A 74 -8.48 -11.39 7.89
N LEU A 75 -7.63 -12.37 7.57
CA LEU A 75 -6.95 -12.44 6.27
C LEU A 75 -7.93 -12.67 5.10
N TYR A 76 -8.95 -13.50 5.31
CA TYR A 76 -9.92 -13.84 4.29
C TYR A 76 -11.29 -13.20 4.58
N PHE A 77 -11.99 -12.75 3.54
CA PHE A 77 -13.34 -12.18 3.69
C PHE A 77 -14.36 -13.17 4.27
N LYS A 78 -14.14 -14.48 4.07
CA LYS A 78 -14.99 -15.52 4.68
C LYS A 78 -14.87 -15.55 6.21
N ASP A 79 -13.68 -15.24 6.74
CA ASP A 79 -13.41 -15.30 8.18
C ASP A 79 -13.98 -14.08 8.89
N GLU A 80 -14.12 -12.95 8.17
CA GLU A 80 -14.83 -11.76 8.70
C GLU A 80 -16.32 -11.98 8.91
N LYS A 81 -16.95 -12.84 8.11
CA LYS A 81 -18.39 -13.13 8.23
C LYS A 81 -18.71 -14.08 9.38
N ALA A 82 -17.69 -14.77 9.90
CA ALA A 82 -17.82 -15.75 10.99
C ALA A 82 -17.48 -15.15 12.37
N ALA A 83 -16.95 -13.93 12.41
CA ALA A 83 -16.63 -13.16 13.61
C ALA A 83 -17.69 -12.10 13.89
#